data_AF-A0A955QZP5-F1
#
_entry.id   AF-A0A955QZP5-F1
#
_cell.length_a   1.000
_cell.length_b   1.000
_cell.length_c   1.000
_cell.angle_alpha   90.00
_cell.angle_beta   90.00
_cell.angle_gamma   90.00
#
_symmetry.space_group_name_H-M   'P 1'
#
loop_
_entity.id
_entity.type
_entity.pdbx_description
1 polymer ?
#
loop_
_entity_poly.entity_id
_entity_poly.type
_entity_poly.pdbx_seq_one_letter_code
_entity_poly.pdbx_strand_id
1 'polypeptide(L)'
;MTILSIAFIVAGLFFLVVAAIGVIRLPDVFCRSHAVSLTDSLGAFLMLLGIAFYEGLDKNTLKILVVLSLLYILNPVIAHATIRAALRSGLKPWRKETP
;
A
#
# COMPACT_ATOMS: atom_id res chain seq x y z
N MET A 1 24.74 -3.35 -6.45
CA MET A 1 23.55 -3.36 -5.59
C MET A 1 22.79 -2.04 -5.65
N THR A 2 23.48 -0.90 -5.72
CA THR A 2 22.87 0.44 -5.83
C THR A 2 21.89 0.63 -7.00
N ILE A 3 22.21 0.17 -8.21
CA ILE A 3 21.29 0.31 -9.36
C ILE A 3 19.98 -0.44 -9.13
N LEU A 4 20.06 -1.65 -8.56
CA LEU A 4 18.89 -2.44 -8.22
C LEU A 4 18.06 -1.75 -7.13
N SER A 5 18.70 -1.27 -6.07
CA SER A 5 18.05 -0.50 -5.01
C SER A 5 17.30 0.72 -5.55
N ILE A 6 17.93 1.49 -6.43
CA ILE A 6 17.31 2.67 -7.04
C ILE A 6 16.10 2.26 -7.87
N ALA A 7 16.20 1.20 -8.68
CA ALA A 7 15.07 0.71 -9.49
C ALA A 7 13.87 0.32 -8.61
N PHE A 8 14.11 -0.41 -7.50
CA PHE A 8 13.07 -0.79 -6.56
C PHE A 8 12.46 0.41 -5.83
N ILE A 9 13.27 1.37 -5.38
CA ILE A 9 12.80 2.59 -4.71
C ILE A 9 11.96 3.44 -5.66
N VAL A 10 12.40 3.64 -6.90
CA VAL A 10 11.66 4.42 -7.91
C VAL A 10 10.35 3.73 -8.27
N ALA A 11 10.34 2.41 -8.41
CA ALA A 11 9.12 1.64 -8.64
C ALA A 11 8.16 1.73 -7.44
N GLY A 12 8.66 1.63 -6.21
CA GLY A 12 7.86 1.83 -5.00
C GLY A 12 7.26 3.25 -4.93
N LEU A 13 8.06 4.27 -5.23
CA LEU A 13 7.61 5.66 -5.30
C LEU A 13 6.48 5.85 -6.34
N PHE A 14 6.61 5.23 -7.51
CA PHE A 14 5.55 5.25 -8.52
C PHE A 14 4.22 4.70 -7.97
N PHE A 15 4.23 3.55 -7.29
CA PHE A 15 3.02 3.00 -6.68
C PHE A 15 2.45 3.87 -5.56
N LEU A 16 3.29 4.51 -4.75
CA LEU A 16 2.85 5.47 -3.73
C LEU A 16 2.14 6.68 -4.35
N VAL A 17 2.68 7.22 -5.45
CA VAL A 17 2.06 8.34 -6.18
C VAL A 17 0.73 7.91 -6.80
N VAL A 18 0.68 6.74 -7.43
CA VAL A 18 -0.57 6.19 -8.01
C VAL A 18 -1.63 5.98 -6.92
N ALA A 19 -1.24 5.43 -5.76
CA ALA A 19 -2.13 5.26 -4.62
C ALA A 19 -2.67 6.60 -4.11
N ALA A 20 -1.79 7.61 -3.93
CA ALA A 20 -2.18 8.95 -3.50
C ALA A 20 -3.17 9.60 -4.48
N ILE A 21 -2.91 9.50 -5.79
CA ILE A 21 -3.83 9.98 -6.83
C ILE A 21 -5.16 9.22 -6.76
N GLY A 22 -5.11 7.90 -6.57
CA GLY A 22 -6.30 7.05 -6.43
C GLY A 22 -7.18 7.46 -5.26
N VAL A 23 -6.59 7.80 -4.11
CA VAL A 23 -7.33 8.29 -2.93
C VAL A 23 -8.05 9.60 -3.22
N ILE A 24 -7.42 10.53 -3.94
CA ILE A 24 -8.00 11.84 -4.27
C ILE A 24 -9.06 11.73 -5.36
N ARG A 25 -8.84 10.89 -6.37
CA ARG A 25 -9.69 10.80 -7.57
C ARG A 25 -10.89 9.85 -7.43
N LEU A 26 -10.79 8.82 -6.60
CA LEU A 26 -11.86 7.82 -6.51
C LEU A 26 -13.08 8.39 -5.75
N PRO A 27 -14.31 8.07 -6.22
CA PRO A 27 -15.52 8.72 -5.74
C PRO A 27 -15.96 8.24 -4.35
N ASP A 28 -15.51 7.06 -3.93
CA ASP A 28 -16.14 6.33 -2.83
C ASP A 28 -15.11 5.64 -1.91
N VAL A 29 -15.49 5.46 -0.63
CA VAL A 29 -14.63 4.93 0.44
C VAL A 29 -14.14 3.52 0.13
N PHE A 30 -14.98 2.70 -0.52
CA PHE A 30 -14.61 1.34 -0.90
C PHE A 30 -13.51 1.34 -1.97
N CYS A 31 -13.66 2.18 -3.00
CA CYS A 31 -12.66 2.35 -4.04
C CYS A 31 -11.38 2.99 -3.49
N ARG A 32 -11.50 3.99 -2.60
CA ARG A 32 -10.35 4.62 -1.93
C ARG A 32 -9.61 3.64 -1.03
N SER A 33 -10.31 2.77 -0.30
CA SER A 33 -9.70 1.73 0.52
C SER A 33 -8.86 0.78 -0.32
N HIS A 34 -9.33 0.41 -1.52
CA HIS A 34 -8.54 -0.39 -2.45
C HIS A 34 -7.29 0.37 -2.92
N ALA A 35 -7.41 1.65 -3.27
CA ALA A 35 -6.26 2.48 -3.64
C ALA A 35 -5.23 2.61 -2.51
N VAL A 36 -5.66 2.75 -1.26
CA VAL A 36 -4.77 2.79 -0.09
C VAL A 36 -3.98 1.48 0.04
N SER A 37 -4.62 0.32 -0.13
CA SER A 37 -3.94 -0.98 -0.01
C SER A 37 -2.81 -1.20 -1.02
N LEU A 38 -2.78 -0.48 -2.16
CA LEU A 38 -1.63 -0.50 -3.08
C LEU A 38 -0.36 0.13 -2.45
N THR A 39 -0.54 1.11 -1.56
CA THR A 39 0.55 1.76 -0.81
C THR A 39 1.35 0.73 -0.02
N ASP A 40 0.67 -0.21 0.64
CA ASP A 40 1.31 -1.17 1.53
C ASP A 40 1.81 -2.41 0.77
N SER A 41 0.98 -2.98 -0.12
CA SER A 41 1.30 -4.22 -0.83
C SER A 41 2.40 -4.07 -1.89
N LEU A 42 2.48 -2.90 -2.55
CA LEU A 42 3.49 -2.65 -3.59
C LEU A 42 4.39 -1.47 -3.23
N GLY A 43 3.85 -0.33 -2.79
CA GLY A 43 4.66 0.85 -2.47
C GLY A 43 5.71 0.57 -1.39
N ALA A 44 5.27 0.26 -0.18
CA ALA A 44 6.12 -0.04 0.96
C ALA A 44 6.95 -1.31 0.73
N PHE A 45 6.37 -2.35 0.11
CA PHE A 45 7.09 -3.57 -0.23
C PHE A 45 8.32 -3.31 -1.09
N LEU A 46 8.16 -2.65 -2.24
CA LEU A 46 9.27 -2.36 -3.16
C LEU A 46 10.26 -1.37 -2.54
N MET A 47 9.78 -0.36 -1.81
CA MET A 47 10.65 0.65 -1.20
C MET A 47 11.53 0.05 -0.10
N LEU A 48 10.95 -0.77 0.78
CA LEU A 48 11.68 -1.47 1.84
C LEU A 48 12.65 -2.53 1.28
N LEU A 49 12.26 -3.25 0.22
CA LEU A 49 13.17 -4.15 -0.49
C LEU A 49 14.37 -3.41 -1.10
N GLY A 50 14.14 -2.26 -1.73
CA GLY A 50 15.20 -1.44 -2.30
C GLY A 50 16.20 -0.96 -1.24
N ILE A 51 15.70 -0.57 -0.06
CA ILE A 51 16.53 -0.21 1.10
C ILE A 51 17.31 -1.42 1.61
N ALA A 52 16.68 -2.59 1.73
CA ALA A 52 17.36 -3.82 2.16
C ALA A 52 18.50 -4.21 1.20
N PHE A 53 18.32 -4.05 -0.11
CA PHE A 53 19.39 -4.27 -1.09
C PHE A 53 20.52 -3.23 -1.00
N TYR A 54 20.23 -2.02 -0.53
CA TYR A 54 21.23 -0.96 -0.38
C TYR A 54 22.10 -1.17 0.87
N GLU A 55 21.46 -1.51 1.99
CA GLU A 55 22.11 -1.78 3.28
C GLU A 55 22.85 -3.13 3.31
N GLY A 56 22.38 -4.13 2.56
CA GLY A 56 22.97 -5.48 2.55
C GLY A 56 22.44 -6.39 3.66
N LEU A 57 23.00 -7.61 3.76
CA LEU A 57 22.59 -8.62 4.75
C LEU A 57 23.19 -8.35 6.14
N ASP A 58 22.69 -7.30 6.80
CA ASP A 58 23.02 -6.98 8.19
C ASP A 58 21.76 -6.99 9.10
N LYS A 59 21.92 -6.72 10.39
CA LYS A 59 20.84 -6.63 11.40
C LYS A 59 19.69 -5.70 10.96
N ASN A 60 19.97 -4.71 10.12
CA ASN A 60 18.93 -3.82 9.58
C ASN A 60 17.97 -4.54 8.63
N THR A 61 18.42 -5.50 7.84
CA THR A 61 17.55 -6.28 6.95
C THR A 61 16.55 -7.13 7.74
N LEU A 62 16.93 -7.64 8.91
CA LEU A 62 16.00 -8.33 9.81
C LEU A 62 14.87 -7.40 10.29
N LYS A 63 15.21 -6.17 10.67
CA LYS A 63 14.21 -5.17 11.07
C LYS A 63 13.26 -4.85 9.92
N ILE A 64 13.78 -4.70 8.70
CA ILE A 64 12.98 -4.44 7.50
C ILE A 64 11.99 -5.59 7.25
N LEU A 65 12.44 -6.85 7.34
CA LEU A 65 11.55 -8.01 7.19
C LEU A 65 10.46 -8.06 8.26
N VAL A 66 10.79 -7.71 9.50
CA VAL A 66 9.79 -7.62 10.59
C VAL A 66 8.75 -6.54 10.27
N VAL A 67 9.17 -5.34 9.87
CA VAL A 67 8.23 -4.27 9.49
C VAL A 67 7.35 -4.70 8.32
N LEU A 68 7.93 -5.32 7.30
CA LEU A 68 7.22 -5.76 6.10
C LEU A 68 6.20 -6.86 6.42
N SER A 69 6.55 -7.84 7.25
CA SER A 69 5.61 -8.87 7.71
C SER A 69 4.45 -8.30 8.53
N LEU A 70 4.73 -7.35 9.44
CA LEU A 70 3.68 -6.66 10.20
C LEU A 70 2.75 -5.86 9.28
N LEU A 71 3.29 -5.17 8.27
CA LEU A 71 2.51 -4.41 7.30
C LEU A 71 1.50 -5.31 6.57
N TYR A 72 1.96 -6.48 6.12
CA TYR A 72 1.12 -7.46 5.41
C TYR A 72 0.01 -8.05 6.28
N ILE A 73 0.24 -8.23 7.58
CA ILE A 73 -0.77 -8.72 8.50
C ILE A 73 -1.77 -7.60 8.85
N LEU A 74 -1.29 -6.37 9.04
CA LEU A 74 -2.12 -5.23 9.42
C LEU A 74 -3.01 -4.73 8.28
N ASN A 75 -2.52 -4.70 7.04
CA ASN A 75 -3.26 -4.21 5.88
C ASN A 75 -4.67 -4.84 5.72
N PRO A 76 -4.85 -6.18 5.69
CA PRO A 76 -6.20 -6.76 5.57
C PRO A 76 -7.09 -6.44 6.77
N VAL A 77 -6.52 -6.30 7.98
CA VAL A 77 -7.28 -5.92 9.19
C VAL A 77 -7.79 -4.47 9.06
N ILE A 78 -6.92 -3.54 8.64
CA ILE A 78 -7.27 -2.12 8.44
C ILE A 78 -8.31 -1.99 7.33
N ALA A 79 -8.11 -2.64 6.19
CA ALA A 79 -9.03 -2.60 5.06
C ALA A 79 -10.40 -3.14 5.45
N HIS A 80 -10.46 -4.31 6.09
CA HIS A 80 -11.71 -4.91 6.52
C HIS A 80 -12.42 -4.07 7.59
N ALA A 81 -11.69 -3.55 8.58
CA ALA A 81 -12.25 -2.67 9.60
C ALA A 81 -12.83 -1.38 9.00
N THR A 82 -12.12 -0.76 8.06
CA THR A 82 -12.55 0.46 7.36
C THR A 82 -13.83 0.23 6.56
N ILE A 83 -13.86 -0.84 5.76
CA ILE A 83 -15.03 -1.20 4.95
C ILE A 83 -16.23 -1.53 5.83
N ARG A 84 -16.02 -2.30 6.90
CA ARG A 84 -17.10 -2.66 7.85
C ARG A 84 -17.64 -1.44 8.58
N ALA A 85 -16.80 -0.49 8.94
CA ALA A 85 -17.23 0.79 9.52
C ALA A 85 -18.04 1.60 8.51
N ALA A 86 -17.59 1.73 7.26
CA ALA A 86 -18.31 2.43 6.20
C ALA A 86 -19.71 1.85 5.95
N LEU A 87 -19.82 0.51 5.89
CA LEU A 87 -21.10 -0.18 5.75
C LEU A 87 -22.03 0.08 6.94
N ARG A 88 -21.50 0.06 8.17
CA ARG A 88 -22.28 0.36 9.39
C ARG A 88 -22.75 1.81 9.45
N SER A 89 -21.99 2.73 8.85
CA SER A 89 -22.39 4.14 8.70
C SER A 89 -23.43 4.36 7.60
N GLY A 90 -23.90 3.32 6.91
CA GLY A 90 -24.92 3.41 5.87
C GLY A 90 -24.38 3.86 4.50
N LEU A 91 -23.05 3.95 4.33
CA LEU A 91 -22.45 4.25 3.03
C LEU A 91 -22.64 3.07 2.08
N LYS A 92 -23.08 3.35 0.85
CA LYS A 92 -23.27 2.35 -0.20
C LYS A 92 -22.12 2.44 -1.20
N PRO A 93 -21.63 1.30 -1.71
CA PRO A 93 -20.64 1.30 -2.77
C PRO A 93 -21.11 2.07 -3.99
N TRP A 94 -20.25 2.90 -4.55
CA TRP A 94 -20.54 3.63 -5.77
C TRP A 94 -20.78 2.65 -6.92
N ARG A 95 -21.92 2.81 -7.59
CA ARG A 95 -22.29 2.04 -8.77
C ARG A 95 -22.45 3.02 -9.92
N LYS A 96 -21.84 2.73 -11.07
CA LYS A 96 -22.12 3.48 -12.29
C LYS A 96 -23.57 3.18 -12.67
N GLU A 97 -24.43 4.20 -12.64
CA GLU A 97 -25.75 4.10 -13.24
C GLU A 97 -25.53 3.89 -14.74
N THR A 98 -25.87 2.70 -15.23
CA THR A 98 -26.02 2.47 -16.66
C THR A 98 -27.13 3.37 -17.18
N PRO A 99 -26.98 3.99 -18.36
CA PRO A 99 -28.04 4.79 -18.97
C PRO A 99 -29.30 3.95 -19.24
#